data_AF-A0A6C0JFX3-F1
#
_entry.id   AF-A0A6C0JFX3-F1
#
_cell.length_a   1.000
_cell.length_b   1.000
_cell.length_c   1.000
_cell.angle_alpha   90.00
_cell.angle_beta   90.00
_cell.angle_gamma   90.00
#
_symmetry.space_group_name_H-M   'P 1'
#
loop_
_entity.id
_entity.type
_entity.pdbx_description
1 polymer ?
#
loop_
_entity_poly.entity_id
_entity_poly.type
_entity_poly.pdbx_seq_one_letter_code
_entity_poly.pdbx_strand_id
1 'polypeptide(L)'
;MRTFALLLIINLVVLYYTRQPKELVEVKEKYTILRKHLRETNNEKYHMLHRTIPLTGMKRMQGSVGSNTNKGGEIVVCLDGKPNEIFHVLIHELAHCTVSEYKHSPQFWENYIELRDMCINLGIYEQIPERTEFCGQHIQDK
;
A
#
# COMPACT_ATOMS: atom_id res chain seq x y z
N MET A 1 36.11 1.80 27.50
CA MET A 1 36.42 1.73 26.05
C MET A 1 35.82 0.50 25.36
N ARG A 2 36.09 -0.73 25.82
CA ARG A 2 35.59 -1.97 25.18
C ARG A 2 34.05 -2.08 25.12
N THR A 3 33.36 -1.77 26.22
CA THR A 3 31.89 -1.78 26.27
C THR A 3 31.27 -0.73 25.35
N PHE A 4 31.91 0.43 25.20
CA PHE A 4 31.43 1.51 24.34
C PHE A 4 31.56 1.14 22.86
N ALA A 5 32.69 0.53 22.47
CA ALA A 5 32.88 0.00 21.11
C ALA A 5 31.85 -1.10 20.79
N LEU A 6 31.57 -2.00 21.74
CA LEU A 6 30.54 -3.04 21.59
C LEU A 6 29.14 -2.44 21.38
N LEU A 7 28.75 -1.47 22.21
CA LEU A 7 27.45 -0.80 22.07
C LEU A 7 27.33 -0.08 20.73
N LEU A 8 28.40 0.56 20.26
CA LEU A 8 28.42 1.22 18.96
C LEU A 8 28.21 0.22 17.82
N ILE A 9 28.86 -0.94 17.87
CA ILE A 9 28.66 -2.02 16.89
C ILE A 9 27.21 -2.53 16.92
N ILE A 10 26.65 -2.79 18.11
CA ILE A 10 25.25 -3.26 18.25
C ILE A 10 24.28 -2.24 17.65
N ASN A 11 24.47 -0.94 17.90
CA ASN A 11 23.61 0.10 17.34
C ASN A 11 23.72 0.16 15.81
N LEU A 12 24.92 0.03 15.24
CA LEU A 12 25.11 -0.03 13.79
C LEU A 12 24.44 -1.25 13.16
N VAL A 13 24.52 -2.41 13.83
CA VAL A 13 23.83 -3.65 13.41
C VAL A 13 22.31 -3.46 13.46
N VAL A 14 21.78 -2.96 14.57
CA VAL A 14 20.34 -2.67 14.70
C VAL A 14 19.89 -1.69 13.61
N LEU A 15 20.62 -0.60 13.39
CA LEU A 15 20.31 0.38 12.35
C LEU A 15 20.34 -0.25 10.95
N TYR A 16 21.25 -1.18 10.68
CA TYR A 16 21.31 -1.89 9.40
C TYR A 16 20.11 -2.81 9.20
N TYR A 17 19.72 -3.58 10.22
CA TYR A 17 18.61 -4.55 10.12
C TYR A 17 17.21 -3.95 10.30
N THR A 18 17.10 -2.74 10.88
CA THR A 18 15.82 -2.04 11.09
C THR A 18 15.47 -1.06 9.96
N ARG A 19 16.23 -1.09 8.86
CA ARG A 19 15.87 -0.32 7.67
C ARG A 19 14.56 -0.81 7.09
N GLN A 20 13.78 0.15 6.59
CA GLN A 20 12.52 -0.15 5.94
C GLN A 20 12.76 -1.02 4.69
N PRO A 21 11.93 -2.04 4.44
CA PRO A 21 12.00 -2.84 3.21
C PRO A 21 11.87 -1.96 1.98
N LYS A 22 12.67 -2.24 0.94
CA LYS A 22 12.73 -1.43 -0.29
C LYS A 22 11.37 -1.36 -0.98
N GLU A 23 10.66 -2.47 -0.99
CA GLU A 23 9.34 -2.62 -1.59
C GLU A 23 8.33 -1.68 -0.94
N LEU A 24 8.36 -1.56 0.39
CA LEU A 24 7.48 -0.65 1.12
C LEU A 24 7.85 0.82 0.90
N VAL A 25 9.12 1.13 0.66
CA VAL A 25 9.55 2.50 0.28
C VAL A 25 8.97 2.86 -1.09
N GLU A 26 9.16 2.00 -2.10
CA GLU A 26 8.63 2.23 -3.46
C GLU A 26 7.10 2.34 -3.48
N VAL A 27 6.39 1.52 -2.69
CA VAL A 27 4.93 1.60 -2.54
C VAL A 27 4.50 2.92 -1.89
N LYS A 28 5.23 3.42 -0.89
CA LYS A 28 4.96 4.72 -0.27
C LYS A 28 5.21 5.89 -1.23
N GLU A 29 6.19 5.79 -2.12
CA GLU A 29 6.45 6.77 -3.16
C GLU A 29 5.29 6.84 -4.16
N LYS A 30 4.84 5.68 -4.67
CA LYS A 30 3.65 5.58 -5.55
C LYS A 30 2.41 6.16 -4.87
N TYR A 31 2.17 5.80 -3.61
CA TYR A 31 1.04 6.35 -2.83
C TYR A 31 1.14 7.88 -2.65
N THR A 32 2.35 8.39 -2.46
CA THR A 32 2.59 9.84 -2.36
C THR A 32 2.25 10.55 -3.67
N ILE A 33 2.60 9.97 -4.82
CA ILE A 33 2.25 10.51 -6.14
C ILE A 33 0.73 10.56 -6.33
N LEU A 34 0.02 9.46 -6.04
CA LEU A 34 -1.46 9.43 -6.11
C LEU A 34 -2.09 10.51 -5.23
N ARG A 35 -1.68 10.60 -3.96
CA ARG A 35 -2.20 11.61 -3.01
C ARG A 35 -1.94 13.04 -3.47
N LYS A 36 -0.75 13.29 -4.02
CA LYS A 36 -0.39 14.59 -4.56
C LYS A 36 -1.31 14.94 -5.72
N HIS A 37 -1.53 14.01 -6.65
CA HIS A 37 -2.47 14.19 -7.76
C HIS A 37 -3.89 14.51 -7.29
N LEU A 38 -4.44 13.76 -6.32
CA LEU A 38 -5.78 14.01 -5.78
C LEU A 38 -5.90 15.42 -5.17
N ARG A 39 -4.88 15.86 -4.42
CA ARG A 39 -4.84 17.20 -3.84
C ARG A 39 -4.73 18.30 -4.89
N GLU A 40 -3.87 18.12 -5.89
CA GLU A 40 -3.61 19.13 -6.93
C GLU A 40 -4.79 19.29 -7.89
N THR A 41 -5.52 18.21 -8.16
CA THR A 41 -6.75 18.22 -8.96
C THR A 41 -7.99 18.62 -8.15
N ASN A 42 -7.84 18.88 -6.84
CA ASN A 42 -8.93 19.13 -5.90
C ASN A 42 -10.06 18.09 -6.03
N ASN A 43 -9.69 16.81 -6.05
CA ASN A 43 -10.65 15.73 -6.26
C ASN A 43 -11.58 15.58 -5.04
N GLU A 44 -12.81 16.09 -5.15
CA GLU A 44 -13.79 16.08 -4.06
C GLU A 44 -14.28 14.66 -3.74
N LYS A 45 -14.40 13.78 -4.75
CA LYS A 45 -14.84 12.39 -4.56
C LYS A 45 -13.90 11.63 -3.62
N TYR A 46 -12.59 11.82 -3.78
CA TYR A 46 -11.56 11.13 -3.01
C TYR A 46 -10.87 12.02 -1.97
N HIS A 47 -11.54 13.08 -1.50
CA HIS A 47 -10.96 14.03 -0.55
C HIS A 47 -10.45 13.37 0.74
N MET A 48 -11.06 12.27 1.19
CA MET A 48 -10.63 11.52 2.37
C MET A 48 -9.23 10.90 2.21
N LEU A 49 -8.76 10.70 0.98
CA LEU A 49 -7.42 10.20 0.67
C LEU A 49 -6.36 11.31 0.60
N HIS A 50 -6.73 12.59 0.72
CA HIS A 50 -5.77 13.71 0.75
C HIS A 50 -4.84 13.66 1.97
N ARG A 51 -5.32 13.08 3.09
CA ARG A 51 -4.50 12.87 4.30
C ARG A 51 -3.66 11.60 4.17
N THR A 52 -2.49 11.59 4.82
CA THR A 52 -1.60 10.42 4.74
C THR A 52 -2.20 9.34 5.63
N ILE A 53 -2.48 8.17 5.06
CA ILE A 53 -2.85 6.99 5.83
C ILE A 53 -1.57 6.24 6.23
N PRO A 54 -1.39 5.89 7.52
CA PRO A 54 -0.27 5.05 7.95
C PRO A 54 -0.25 3.71 7.20
N LEU A 55 0.90 3.37 6.62
CA LEU A 55 1.12 2.10 5.92
C LEU A 55 2.09 1.21 6.70
N THR A 56 1.62 0.02 7.04
CA THR A 56 2.39 -1.04 7.69
C THR A 56 2.62 -2.19 6.70
N GLY A 57 3.87 -2.61 6.55
CA GLY A 57 4.22 -3.73 5.68
C GLY A 57 4.49 -5.00 6.47
N MET A 58 3.84 -6.11 6.10
CA MET A 58 4.05 -7.43 6.71
C MET A 58 4.68 -8.39 5.70
N LYS A 59 5.66 -9.19 6.12
CA LYS A 59 6.27 -10.19 5.23
C LYS A 59 5.36 -11.39 4.93
N ARG A 60 4.38 -11.64 5.79
CA ARG A 60 3.41 -12.74 5.67
C ARG A 60 2.11 -12.31 6.32
N MET A 61 0.99 -12.74 5.73
CA MET A 61 -0.35 -12.54 6.26
C MET A 61 -1.11 -13.87 6.17
N GLN A 62 -2.11 -14.07 7.04
CA GLN A 62 -2.94 -15.28 7.04
C GLN A 62 -4.36 -14.90 6.60
N GLY A 63 -4.89 -15.63 5.60
CA GLY A 63 -6.27 -15.48 5.12
C GLY A 63 -6.58 -14.16 4.40
N SER A 64 -5.59 -13.28 4.21
CA SER A 64 -5.70 -12.00 3.50
C SER A 64 -4.33 -11.56 2.99
N VAL A 65 -4.31 -10.60 2.07
CA VAL A 65 -3.08 -10.01 1.52
C VAL A 65 -2.90 -8.52 1.86
N GLY A 66 -3.95 -7.93 2.43
CA GLY A 66 -4.01 -6.56 2.92
C GLY A 66 -5.16 -6.40 3.92
N SER A 67 -5.16 -5.29 4.64
CA SER A 67 -6.29 -4.91 5.50
C SER A 67 -6.38 -3.40 5.66
N ASN A 68 -7.62 -2.93 5.85
CA ASN A 68 -7.95 -1.55 6.16
C ASN A 68 -8.70 -1.47 7.48
N THR A 69 -8.13 -0.73 8.44
CA THR A 69 -8.77 -0.49 9.74
C THR A 69 -9.35 0.92 9.79
N ASN A 70 -10.60 1.05 10.24
CA ASN A 70 -11.28 2.34 10.47
C ASN A 70 -11.25 3.28 9.25
N LYS A 71 -11.44 2.75 8.04
CA LYS A 71 -11.53 3.54 6.79
C LYS A 71 -10.30 4.44 6.61
N GLY A 72 -9.12 3.84 6.75
CA GLY A 72 -7.83 4.52 6.64
C GLY A 72 -7.29 5.07 7.97
N GLY A 73 -7.64 4.46 9.11
CA GLY A 73 -6.88 4.64 10.35
C GLY A 73 -5.48 4.04 10.23
N GLU A 74 -5.39 2.84 9.66
CA GLU A 74 -4.17 2.17 9.24
C GLU A 74 -4.50 1.25 8.04
N ILE A 75 -3.55 1.12 7.12
CA ILE A 75 -3.58 0.09 6.09
C ILE A 75 -2.35 -0.81 6.25
N VAL A 76 -2.59 -2.12 6.27
CA VAL A 76 -1.56 -3.15 6.29
C VAL A 76 -1.51 -3.81 4.92
N VAL A 77 -0.31 -3.99 4.36
CA VAL A 77 -0.10 -4.72 3.09
C VAL A 77 0.95 -5.80 3.26
N CYS A 78 0.74 -6.93 2.60
CA CYS A 78 1.78 -7.94 2.49
C CYS A 78 2.91 -7.42 1.57
N LEU A 79 4.15 -7.79 1.87
CA LEU A 79 5.35 -7.39 1.11
C LEU A 79 5.94 -8.55 0.30
N ASP A 80 5.24 -9.68 0.23
CA ASP A 80 5.70 -10.88 -0.47
C ASP A 80 5.35 -10.82 -1.97
N GLY A 81 5.98 -9.88 -2.67
CA GLY A 81 5.81 -9.63 -4.09
C GLY A 81 6.55 -8.38 -4.56
N LYS A 82 6.37 -8.03 -5.84
CA LYS A 82 6.92 -6.82 -6.44
C LYS A 82 6.16 -5.57 -5.98
N PRO A 83 6.79 -4.39 -6.01
CA PRO A 83 6.12 -3.12 -5.69
C PRO A 83 4.81 -2.88 -6.46
N ASN A 84 4.68 -3.38 -7.70
CA ASN A 84 3.43 -3.28 -8.45
C ASN A 84 2.29 -4.12 -7.86
N GLU A 85 2.59 -5.36 -7.47
CA GLU A 85 1.65 -6.31 -6.85
C GLU A 85 1.21 -5.83 -5.45
N ILE A 86 2.15 -5.30 -4.67
CA ILE A 86 1.84 -4.69 -3.36
C ILE A 86 0.98 -3.44 -3.55
N PHE A 87 1.26 -2.64 -4.59
CA PHE A 87 0.49 -1.42 -4.87
C PHE A 87 -0.92 -1.74 -5.37
N HIS A 88 -1.13 -2.83 -6.11
CA HIS A 88 -2.47 -3.36 -6.44
C HIS A 88 -3.31 -3.56 -5.17
N VAL A 89 -2.75 -4.25 -4.17
CA VAL A 89 -3.42 -4.46 -2.87
C VAL A 89 -3.65 -3.13 -2.16
N LEU A 90 -2.71 -2.20 -2.20
CA LEU A 90 -2.92 -0.88 -1.61
C LEU A 90 -4.08 -0.12 -2.27
N ILE A 91 -4.22 -0.17 -3.60
CA ILE A 91 -5.35 0.47 -4.31
C ILE A 91 -6.68 -0.15 -3.84
N HIS A 92 -6.72 -1.48 -3.66
CA HIS A 92 -7.88 -2.18 -3.09
C HIS A 92 -8.24 -1.67 -1.69
N GLU A 93 -7.25 -1.60 -0.79
CA GLU A 93 -7.47 -1.11 0.58
C GLU A 93 -7.84 0.38 0.61
N LEU A 94 -7.31 1.20 -0.31
CA LEU A 94 -7.70 2.61 -0.45
C LEU A 94 -9.14 2.74 -0.93
N ALA A 95 -9.61 1.89 -1.85
CA ALA A 95 -11.00 1.88 -2.30
C ALA A 95 -11.95 1.61 -1.12
N HIS A 96 -11.57 0.76 -0.16
CA HIS A 96 -12.34 0.54 1.06
C HIS A 96 -12.51 1.81 1.92
N CYS A 97 -11.63 2.82 1.82
CA CYS A 97 -11.81 4.11 2.48
C CYS A 97 -12.90 4.98 1.85
N THR A 98 -13.27 4.70 0.59
CA THR A 98 -14.12 5.59 -0.23
C THR A 98 -15.61 5.23 -0.19
N VAL A 99 -15.94 4.12 0.48
CA VAL A 99 -17.30 3.61 0.65
C VAL A 99 -17.59 3.36 2.14
N SER A 100 -18.86 3.41 2.52
CA SER A 100 -19.28 3.25 3.92
C SER A 100 -19.20 1.79 4.40
N GLU A 101 -19.51 0.86 3.51
CA GLU A 101 -19.58 -0.57 3.74
C GLU A 101 -18.20 -1.25 3.64
N TYR A 102 -18.04 -2.40 4.26
CA TYR A 102 -16.83 -3.23 4.11
C TYR A 102 -16.93 -4.27 2.99
N LYS A 103 -18.13 -4.42 2.39
CA LYS A 103 -18.36 -5.37 1.31
C LYS A 103 -17.84 -4.80 -0.02
N HIS A 104 -17.44 -5.68 -0.93
CA HIS A 104 -17.08 -5.33 -2.31
C HIS A 104 -18.34 -5.07 -3.17
N SER A 105 -19.07 -4.01 -2.84
CA SER A 105 -20.26 -3.57 -3.57
C SER A 105 -19.92 -3.08 -4.99
N PRO A 106 -20.92 -2.87 -5.86
CA PRO A 106 -20.70 -2.23 -7.16
C PRO A 106 -20.01 -0.86 -7.03
N GLN A 107 -20.40 -0.04 -6.04
CA GLN A 107 -19.77 1.27 -5.79
C GLN A 107 -18.30 1.13 -5.39
N PHE A 108 -17.97 0.12 -4.56
CA PHE A 108 -16.59 -0.20 -4.22
C PHE A 108 -15.78 -0.48 -5.49
N TRP A 109 -16.29 -1.33 -6.39
CA TRP A 109 -15.58 -1.70 -7.61
C TRP A 109 -15.44 -0.54 -8.59
N GLU A 110 -16.46 0.30 -8.71
CA GLU A 110 -16.38 1.54 -9.49
C GLU A 110 -15.27 2.46 -8.98
N ASN A 111 -15.22 2.68 -7.66
CA ASN A 111 -14.18 3.52 -7.05
C ASN A 111 -12.79 2.88 -7.15
N TYR A 112 -12.68 1.55 -7.00
CA TYR A 112 -11.44 0.81 -7.21
C TYR A 112 -10.92 0.99 -8.64
N ILE A 113 -11.78 0.81 -9.64
CA ILE A 113 -11.44 0.95 -11.06
C ILE A 113 -10.96 2.37 -11.35
N GLU A 114 -11.68 3.39 -10.87
CA GLU A 114 -11.29 4.78 -11.07
C GLU A 114 -9.95 5.12 -10.40
N LEU A 115 -9.72 4.68 -9.16
CA LEU A 115 -8.43 4.85 -8.47
C LEU A 115 -7.30 4.14 -9.20
N ARG A 116 -7.52 2.91 -9.66
CA ARG A 116 -6.55 2.13 -10.44
C ARG A 116 -6.21 2.84 -11.74
N ASP A 117 -7.21 3.27 -12.49
CA ASP A 117 -7.03 3.89 -13.80
C ASP A 117 -6.30 5.24 -13.67
N MET A 118 -6.55 6.01 -12.60
CA MET A 118 -5.72 7.17 -12.25
C MET A 118 -4.26 6.77 -11.99
N CYS A 119 -4.01 5.67 -11.27
CA CYS A 119 -2.65 5.19 -11.03
C CYS A 119 -1.93 4.73 -12.30
N ILE A 120 -2.65 4.13 -13.26
CA ILE A 120 -2.13 3.78 -14.59
C ILE A 120 -1.75 5.04 -15.35
N ASN A 121 -2.66 6.03 -15.41
CA ASN A 121 -2.43 7.29 -16.11
C ASN A 121 -1.25 8.10 -15.52
N LEU A 122 -1.00 7.97 -14.23
CA LEU A 122 0.15 8.56 -13.54
C LEU A 122 1.46 7.77 -13.75
N GLY A 123 1.42 6.59 -14.39
CA GLY A 123 2.58 5.74 -14.61
C GLY A 123 3.12 5.06 -13.34
N ILE A 124 2.32 4.99 -12.28
CA ILE A 124 2.72 4.40 -10.99
C ILE A 124 2.16 2.98 -10.78
N TYR A 125 1.31 2.50 -11.68
CA TYR A 125 0.72 1.16 -11.65
C TYR A 125 0.64 0.57 -13.05
N GLU A 126 0.99 -0.71 -13.16
CA GLU A 126 0.82 -1.53 -14.35
C GLU A 126 -0.24 -2.60 -14.07
N GLN A 127 -1.11 -2.88 -15.04
CA GLN A 127 -2.16 -3.87 -14.83
C GLN A 127 -1.59 -5.28 -14.63
N ILE A 128 -2.30 -6.07 -13.84
CA ILE A 128 -2.04 -7.48 -13.55
C ILE A 128 -3.20 -8.29 -14.17
N PRO A 129 -3.17 -8.52 -15.50
CA PRO A 129 -4.27 -9.17 -16.22
C PRO A 129 -4.36 -10.67 -15.88
N GLU A 130 -3.23 -11.28 -15.57
CA GLU A 130 -3.14 -12.69 -15.23
C GLU A 130 -3.27 -12.91 -13.73
N ARG A 131 -3.90 -14.03 -13.36
CA ARG A 131 -4.00 -14.45 -11.97
C ARG A 131 -2.59 -14.73 -11.42
N THR A 132 -2.10 -13.83 -10.58
CA THR A 132 -0.71 -13.80 -10.10
C THR A 132 -0.65 -14.23 -8.64
N GLU A 133 0.24 -15.16 -8.30
CA GLU A 133 0.47 -15.56 -6.92
C GLU A 133 1.05 -14.39 -6.11
N PHE A 134 0.48 -14.13 -4.93
CA PHE A 134 0.93 -13.07 -4.04
C PHE A 134 0.61 -13.42 -2.59
N CYS A 135 1.62 -13.44 -1.72
CA CYS A 135 1.47 -13.69 -0.29
C CYS A 135 0.66 -14.97 0.06
N GLY A 136 0.89 -16.06 -0.68
CA GLY A 136 0.17 -17.33 -0.53
C GLY A 136 -1.30 -17.30 -0.98
N GLN A 137 -1.71 -16.24 -1.69
CA GLN A 137 -3.01 -16.07 -2.32
C GLN A 137 -2.81 -15.72 -3.80
N HIS A 138 -3.84 -15.19 -4.47
CA HIS A 138 -3.72 -14.68 -5.82
C HIS A 138 -4.34 -13.29 -5.92
N ILE A 139 -3.73 -12.43 -6.74
CA ILE A 139 -4.24 -11.12 -7.12
C ILE A 139 -4.44 -11.06 -8.62
N GLN A 140 -5.38 -10.24 -9.05
CA GLN A 140 -5.71 -10.00 -10.45
C GLN A 140 -6.50 -8.71 -10.55
N ASP A 141 -6.24 -7.90 -11.57
CA ASP A 141 -7.11 -6.77 -11.87
C ASP A 141 -8.51 -7.22 -12.29
N LYS A 142 -9.51 -6.49 -11.80
CA LYS A 142 -10.92 -6.65 -12.17
C LYS A 142 -11.26 -5.97 -13.49
#